data_AF-A0A6N9SY48-F1
#
_entry.id   AF-A0A6N9SY48-F1
#
_cell.length_a   1.000
_cell.length_b   1.000
_cell.length_c   1.000
_cell.angle_alpha   90.00
_cell.angle_beta   90.00
_cell.angle_gamma   90.00
#
_symmetry.space_group_name_H-M   'P 1'
#
loop_
_entity.id
_entity.type
_entity.pdbx_description
1 polymer ?
#
loop_
_entity_poly.entity_id
_entity_poly.type
_entity_poly.pdbx_seq_one_letter_code
_entity_poly.pdbx_strand_id
1 'polypeptide(L)'
;MESMFIKELVKQWRAQDSYGTWEKKSDEVLLEPYLVDKEKRKTLPIIGDPDPETIWRLELFYNAVGMAIEQQTKVMVSPMMKMHHEGFGRMVLIAGRLIVVNKQLRDVHRFGFPSMEKLAEEGEKLVEAGVSMISQFPEVAQFS
;
A
#
# COMPACT_ATOMS: atom_id res chain seq x y z
N MET A 1 16.55 -11.21 -1.00
CA MET A 1 16.59 -10.02 -0.11
C MET A 1 15.22 -9.89 0.49
N GLU A 2 15.11 -9.93 1.82
CA GLU A 2 13.82 -9.75 2.51
C GLU A 2 13.42 -8.28 2.48
N SER A 3 12.44 -7.94 1.66
CA SER A 3 11.90 -6.58 1.60
C SER A 3 11.19 -6.22 2.92
N MET A 4 11.62 -5.12 3.56
CA MET A 4 10.98 -4.64 4.79
C MET A 4 9.51 -4.27 4.53
N PHE A 5 9.22 -3.71 3.36
CA PHE A 5 7.86 -3.42 2.92
C PHE A 5 7.00 -4.69 2.85
N ILE A 6 7.51 -5.78 2.26
CA ILE A 6 6.77 -7.05 2.19
C ILE A 6 6.46 -7.60 3.59
N LYS A 7 7.41 -7.52 4.52
CA LYS A 7 7.18 -7.93 5.91
C LYS A 7 6.06 -7.12 6.57
N GLU A 8 6.04 -5.81 6.38
CA GLU A 8 4.96 -4.96 6.88
C GLU A 8 3.62 -5.27 6.20
N LEU A 9 3.62 -5.56 4.90
CA LEU A 9 2.41 -5.95 4.18
C LEU A 9 1.81 -7.25 4.72
N VAL A 10 2.65 -8.27 4.94
CA VAL A 10 2.21 -9.51 5.60
C VAL A 10 1.60 -9.19 6.97
N LYS A 11 2.28 -8.40 7.81
CA LYS A 11 1.75 -8.02 9.13
C LYS A 11 0.39 -7.33 9.03
N GLN A 12 0.20 -6.43 8.06
CA GLN A 12 -1.09 -5.78 7.83
C GLN A 12 -2.20 -6.80 7.55
N TRP A 13 -1.95 -7.80 6.72
CA TRP A 13 -2.90 -8.87 6.46
C TRP A 13 -3.17 -9.75 7.68
N ARG A 14 -2.10 -10.17 8.38
CA ARG A 14 -2.22 -11.00 9.59
C ARG A 14 -3.00 -10.28 10.69
N ALA A 15 -2.88 -8.96 10.80
CA ALA A 15 -3.63 -8.16 11.76
C ALA A 15 -5.15 -8.14 11.48
N GLN A 16 -5.57 -8.40 10.23
CA GLN A 16 -7.00 -8.50 9.87
C GLN A 16 -7.58 -9.90 10.17
N ASP A 17 -6.74 -10.91 10.39
CA ASP A 17 -7.14 -12.29 10.59
C ASP A 17 -7.58 -12.59 12.03
N SER A 18 -8.63 -11.90 12.49
CA SER A 18 -9.12 -11.99 13.88
C SER A 18 -9.55 -13.40 14.32
N TYR A 19 -9.90 -14.27 13.36
CA TYR A 19 -10.37 -15.63 13.60
C TYR A 19 -9.34 -16.72 13.22
N GLY A 20 -8.12 -16.35 12.81
CA GLY A 20 -7.07 -17.30 12.45
C GLY A 20 -7.35 -18.12 11.18
N THR A 21 -8.17 -17.60 10.26
CA THR A 21 -8.54 -18.27 9.00
C THR A 21 -7.33 -18.45 8.08
N TRP A 22 -6.34 -17.57 8.19
CA TRP A 22 -5.14 -17.56 7.34
C TRP A 22 -3.90 -18.04 8.07
N GLU A 23 -3.94 -18.36 9.37
CA GLU A 23 -2.80 -18.77 10.19
C GLU A 23 -1.93 -19.87 9.54
N LYS A 24 -2.55 -20.83 8.84
CA LYS A 24 -1.86 -21.93 8.15
C LYS A 24 -1.41 -21.62 6.72
N LYS A 25 -1.82 -20.48 6.15
CA LYS A 25 -1.39 -20.06 4.82
C LYS A 25 0.02 -19.49 4.90
N SER A 26 0.85 -19.78 3.90
CA SER A 26 2.15 -19.11 3.79
C SER A 26 1.97 -17.64 3.41
N ASP A 27 3.02 -16.85 3.63
CA ASP A 27 2.99 -15.42 3.32
C ASP A 27 2.87 -15.17 1.81
N GLU A 28 3.43 -16.06 0.98
CA GLU A 28 3.29 -16.00 -0.48
C GLU A 28 1.83 -16.19 -0.91
N VAL A 29 1.14 -17.16 -0.31
CA VAL A 29 -0.29 -17.41 -0.58
C VAL A 29 -1.15 -16.23 -0.10
N LEU A 30 -0.77 -15.61 1.02
CA LEU A 30 -1.48 -14.45 1.56
C LEU A 30 -1.39 -13.23 0.62
N LEU A 31 -0.24 -13.07 -0.04
CA LEU A 31 0.02 -11.95 -0.96
C LEU A 31 -0.26 -12.25 -2.43
N GLU A 32 -0.61 -13.49 -2.79
CA GLU A 32 -1.00 -13.90 -4.13
C GLU A 32 -2.06 -12.98 -4.78
N PRO A 33 -3.06 -12.44 -4.05
CA PRO A 33 -4.03 -11.50 -4.63
C PRO A 33 -3.44 -10.19 -5.17
N TYR A 34 -2.20 -9.83 -4.80
CA TYR A 34 -1.48 -8.70 -5.39
C TYR A 34 -0.83 -9.06 -6.73
N LEU A 35 -0.69 -10.34 -7.04
CA LEU A 35 -0.04 -10.83 -8.25
C LEU A 35 -1.08 -10.93 -9.38
N VAL A 36 -1.06 -9.91 -10.24
CA VAL A 36 -1.93 -9.80 -11.40
C VAL A 36 -1.05 -9.71 -12.63
N ASP A 37 -0.98 -10.81 -13.38
CA ASP A 37 -0.25 -10.83 -14.64
C ASP A 37 -0.88 -9.87 -15.68
N LYS A 38 -0.14 -9.58 -16.74
CA LYS A 38 -0.55 -8.61 -17.76
C LYS A 38 -1.85 -9.00 -18.48
N GLU A 39 -2.12 -10.30 -18.65
CA GLU A 39 -3.28 -10.78 -19.38
C GLU A 39 -4.53 -10.68 -18.49
N LYS A 40 -4.45 -11.18 -17.25
CA LYS A 40 -5.48 -11.03 -16.22
C LYS A 40 -5.79 -9.56 -15.95
N ARG A 41 -4.78 -8.68 -15.95
CA ARG A 41 -5.00 -7.24 -15.75
C ARG A 41 -5.84 -6.61 -16.85
N LYS A 42 -5.71 -7.08 -18.10
CA LYS A 42 -6.49 -6.56 -19.25
C LYS A 42 -7.96 -7.01 -19.19
N THR A 43 -8.23 -8.20 -18.64
CA THR A 43 -9.60 -8.73 -18.54
C THR A 43 -10.40 -8.09 -17.40
N LEU A 44 -9.75 -7.44 -16.44
CA LEU A 44 -10.43 -6.73 -15.36
C LEU A 44 -11.26 -5.55 -15.91
N PRO A 45 -12.54 -5.46 -15.51
CA PRO A 45 -13.43 -4.38 -15.93
C PRO A 45 -12.93 -3.04 -15.36
N ILE A 46 -13.16 -1.96 -16.10
CA ILE A 46 -12.82 -0.58 -15.68
C ILE A 46 -14.10 0.23 -15.41
N ILE A 47 -15.28 -0.34 -15.68
CA ILE A 47 -16.56 0.36 -15.59
C ILE A 47 -17.18 0.08 -14.22
N GLY A 48 -17.67 1.13 -13.56
CA GLY A 48 -18.30 1.05 -12.24
C GLY A 48 -17.30 1.19 -11.09
N ASP A 49 -17.75 0.93 -9.87
CA ASP A 49 -16.87 1.02 -8.71
C ASP A 49 -15.91 -0.19 -8.62
N PRO A 50 -14.66 0.00 -8.16
CA PRO A 50 -13.78 -1.12 -7.89
C PRO A 50 -14.35 -2.04 -6.84
N ASP A 51 -14.05 -3.33 -6.98
CA ASP A 51 -14.45 -4.34 -6.00
C ASP A 51 -13.94 -3.97 -4.58
N PRO A 52 -14.76 -4.10 -3.53
CA PRO A 52 -14.35 -3.76 -2.16
C PRO A 52 -13.08 -4.46 -1.68
N GLU A 53 -12.85 -5.70 -2.10
CA GLU A 53 -11.62 -6.42 -1.77
C GLU A 53 -10.41 -5.71 -2.40
N THR A 54 -10.54 -5.25 -3.65
CA THR A 54 -9.45 -4.52 -4.34
C THR A 54 -9.12 -3.20 -3.64
N ILE A 55 -10.14 -2.48 -3.17
CA ILE A 55 -9.96 -1.25 -2.37
C ILE A 55 -9.24 -1.59 -1.05
N TRP A 56 -9.65 -2.68 -0.39
CA TRP A 56 -9.02 -3.10 0.86
C TRP A 56 -7.55 -3.51 0.68
N ARG A 57 -7.23 -4.25 -0.39
CA ARG A 57 -5.83 -4.57 -0.74
C ARG A 57 -5.00 -3.32 -0.95
N LEU A 58 -5.58 -2.30 -1.60
CA LEU A 58 -4.94 -1.00 -1.80
C LEU A 58 -4.68 -0.29 -0.46
N GLU A 59 -5.65 -0.27 0.44
CA GLU A 59 -5.49 0.31 1.78
C GLU A 59 -4.39 -0.39 2.58
N LEU A 60 -4.40 -1.72 2.65
CA LEU A 60 -3.37 -2.50 3.35
C LEU A 60 -1.97 -2.28 2.74
N PHE A 61 -1.89 -2.12 1.42
CA PHE A 61 -0.64 -1.77 0.74
C PHE A 61 -0.09 -0.43 1.23
N TYR A 62 -0.91 0.63 1.25
CA TYR A 62 -0.45 1.95 1.71
C TYR A 62 -0.25 2.02 3.23
N ASN A 63 -0.99 1.25 4.03
CA ASN A 63 -0.69 1.07 5.44
C ASN A 63 0.71 0.48 5.64
N ALA A 64 1.06 -0.56 4.88
CA ALA A 64 2.38 -1.18 4.94
C ALA A 64 3.50 -0.21 4.56
N VAL A 65 3.27 0.64 3.55
CA VAL A 65 4.21 1.73 3.21
C VAL A 65 4.36 2.70 4.39
N GLY A 66 3.26 3.14 5.01
CA GLY A 66 3.29 4.04 6.17
C GLY A 66 4.09 3.45 7.35
N MET A 67 3.79 2.20 7.73
CA MET A 67 4.49 1.48 8.80
C MET A 67 5.98 1.30 8.50
N ALA A 68 6.32 1.00 7.24
CA ALA A 68 7.71 0.87 6.82
C ALA A 68 8.47 2.22 6.92
N ILE A 69 7.85 3.33 6.53
CA ILE A 69 8.43 4.67 6.71
C ILE A 69 8.63 4.98 8.19
N GLU A 70 7.62 4.72 9.02
CA GLU A 70 7.69 4.94 10.47
C GLU A 70 8.81 4.12 11.12
N GLN A 71 8.99 2.87 10.70
CA GLN A 71 10.04 2.02 11.25
C GLN A 71 11.45 2.61 11.03
N GLN A 72 11.68 3.25 9.88
CA GLN A 72 12.97 3.86 9.52
C GLN A 72 13.14 5.27 10.10
N THR A 73 12.07 6.07 10.18
CA THR A 73 12.14 7.49 10.53
C THR A 73 11.75 7.80 11.97
N LYS A 74 11.07 6.87 12.64
CA LYS A 74 10.41 7.05 13.94
C LYS A 74 9.32 8.13 13.94
N VAL A 75 8.85 8.53 12.76
CA VAL A 75 7.74 9.46 12.58
C VAL A 75 6.53 8.67 12.13
N MET A 76 5.42 8.80 12.87
CA MET A 76 4.17 8.12 12.52
C MET A 76 3.67 8.58 11.16
N VAL A 77 3.29 7.63 10.30
CA VAL A 77 2.76 7.90 8.97
C VAL A 77 1.44 7.18 8.78
N SER A 78 0.38 7.93 8.47
CA SER A 78 -0.97 7.39 8.27
C SER A 78 -1.50 7.67 6.86
N PRO A 79 -2.21 6.72 6.23
CA PRO A 79 -2.87 6.94 4.96
C PRO A 79 -4.19 7.68 5.11
N MET A 80 -4.52 8.46 4.09
CA MET A 80 -5.86 8.98 3.85
C MET A 80 -6.19 8.76 2.38
N MET A 81 -7.24 7.99 2.14
CA MET A 81 -7.74 7.72 0.79
C MET A 81 -9.08 8.41 0.58
N LYS A 82 -9.22 9.06 -0.56
CA LYS A 82 -10.52 9.47 -1.09
C LYS A 82 -10.73 8.85 -2.45
N MET A 83 -11.65 7.90 -2.51
CA MET A 83 -12.14 7.32 -3.76
C MET A 83 -13.33 8.11 -4.30
N HIS A 84 -13.41 8.14 -5.62
CA HIS A 84 -14.53 8.57 -6.43
C HIS A 84 -15.11 7.34 -7.15
N HIS A 85 -16.31 7.49 -7.73
CA HIS A 85 -16.84 6.47 -8.62
C HIS A 85 -15.89 6.26 -9.82
N GLU A 86 -15.95 5.07 -10.42
CA GLU A 86 -15.15 4.67 -11.61
C GLU A 86 -13.66 4.42 -11.37
N GLY A 87 -13.24 4.15 -10.12
CA GLY A 87 -11.86 3.74 -9.84
C GLY A 87 -10.83 4.86 -9.93
N PHE A 88 -11.28 6.10 -9.81
CA PHE A 88 -10.43 7.27 -9.62
C PHE A 88 -10.38 7.67 -8.16
N GLY A 89 -9.28 8.29 -7.75
CA GLY A 89 -9.18 8.78 -6.39
C GLY A 89 -7.83 9.40 -6.09
N ARG A 90 -7.61 9.67 -4.81
CA ARG A 90 -6.35 10.18 -4.30
C ARG A 90 -5.99 9.41 -3.02
N MET A 91 -4.75 8.96 -2.97
CA MET A 91 -4.12 8.42 -1.77
C MET A 91 -3.03 9.39 -1.34
N VAL A 92 -3.05 9.77 -0.07
CA VAL A 92 -1.96 10.51 0.57
C VAL A 92 -1.47 9.75 1.80
N LEU A 93 -0.16 9.76 2.04
CA LEU A 93 0.41 9.38 3.33
C LEU A 93 0.84 10.65 4.05
N ILE A 94 0.45 10.78 5.31
CA ILE A 94 0.61 11.99 6.12
C ILE A 94 1.47 11.67 7.33
N ALA A 95 2.52 12.46 7.51
CA ALA A 95 3.38 12.49 8.70
C ALA A 95 3.23 13.88 9.34
N GLY A 96 2.65 13.99 10.54
CA GLY A 96 2.31 15.29 11.13
C GLY A 96 1.44 16.14 10.18
N ARG A 97 1.99 17.23 9.64
CA ARG A 97 1.33 18.07 8.62
C ARG A 97 1.93 17.94 7.21
N LEU A 98 2.85 17.00 7.01
CA LEU A 98 3.56 16.77 5.76
C LEU A 98 2.91 15.63 4.97
N ILE A 99 2.60 15.87 3.69
CA ILE A 99 2.26 14.78 2.76
C ILE A 99 3.55 14.17 2.24
N VAL A 100 3.87 12.95 2.69
CA VAL A 100 5.13 12.24 2.36
C VAL A 100 4.99 11.37 1.12
N VAL A 101 3.77 10.94 0.79
CA VAL A 101 3.42 10.29 -0.47
C VAL A 101 2.12 10.90 -0.98
N ASN A 102 2.07 11.23 -2.27
CA ASN A 102 0.87 11.76 -2.93
C ASN A 102 0.65 11.02 -4.25
N LYS A 103 -0.37 10.16 -4.29
CA LYS A 103 -0.70 9.37 -5.48
C LYS A 103 -2.10 9.70 -5.97
N GLN A 104 -2.17 10.07 -7.25
CA GLN A 104 -3.43 10.06 -7.99
C GLN A 104 -3.72 8.61 -8.43
N LEU A 105 -4.87 8.10 -7.99
CA LEU A 105 -5.32 6.75 -8.29
C LEU A 105 -6.17 6.78 -9.57
N ARG A 106 -5.88 5.84 -10.47
CA ARG A 106 -6.61 5.60 -11.72
C ARG A 106 -6.65 4.11 -11.96
N ASP A 107 -7.70 3.63 -12.62
CA ASP A 107 -7.89 2.22 -12.95
C ASP A 107 -7.71 1.30 -11.73
N VAL A 108 -8.26 1.69 -10.56
CA VAL A 108 -8.07 0.95 -9.30
C VAL A 108 -8.55 -0.50 -9.39
N HIS A 109 -9.53 -0.80 -10.26
CA HIS A 109 -9.96 -2.16 -10.58
C HIS A 109 -8.82 -3.08 -10.99
N ARG A 110 -7.75 -2.51 -11.55
CA ARG A 110 -6.56 -3.20 -12.06
C ARG A 110 -5.38 -3.14 -11.10
N PHE A 111 -5.62 -2.81 -9.83
CA PHE A 111 -4.58 -2.79 -8.83
C PHE A 111 -3.96 -4.19 -8.64
N GLY A 112 -2.65 -4.27 -8.88
CA GLY A 112 -1.88 -5.49 -8.88
C GLY A 112 -0.53 -5.34 -9.59
N PHE A 113 0.35 -6.30 -9.36
CA PHE A 113 1.75 -6.31 -9.78
C PHE A 113 2.06 -7.60 -10.54
N PRO A 114 2.97 -7.57 -11.53
CA PRO A 114 3.23 -8.75 -12.37
C PRO A 114 4.04 -9.84 -11.64
N SER A 115 4.71 -9.53 -10.53
CA SER A 115 5.47 -10.48 -9.72
C SER A 115 5.68 -9.95 -8.30
N MET A 116 6.14 -10.82 -7.39
CA MET A 116 6.45 -10.45 -6.01
C MET A 116 7.60 -9.44 -5.94
N GLU A 117 8.59 -9.57 -6.82
CA GLU A 117 9.71 -8.62 -6.92
C GLU A 117 9.21 -7.24 -7.31
N LYS A 118 8.26 -7.15 -8.26
CA LYS A 118 7.69 -5.85 -8.65
C LYS A 118 6.76 -5.26 -7.60
N LEU A 119 6.06 -6.09 -6.83
CA LEU A 119 5.33 -5.63 -5.65
C LEU A 119 6.29 -5.01 -4.62
N ALA A 120 7.39 -5.70 -4.32
CA ALA A 120 8.41 -5.24 -3.38
C ALA A 120 9.07 -3.93 -3.84
N GLU A 121 9.52 -3.88 -5.10
CA GLU A 121 10.20 -2.72 -5.69
C GLU A 121 9.32 -1.45 -5.66
N GLU A 122 8.04 -1.56 -6.05
CA GLU A 122 7.14 -0.41 -6.05
C GLU A 122 6.78 0.05 -4.62
N GLY A 123 6.65 -0.89 -3.67
CA GLY A 123 6.46 -0.54 -2.26
C GLY A 123 7.69 0.16 -1.67
N GLU A 124 8.89 -0.38 -1.90
CA GLU A 124 10.15 0.20 -1.42
C GLU A 124 10.41 1.59 -1.99
N LYS A 125 10.09 1.82 -3.27
CA LYS A 125 10.19 3.14 -3.89
C LYS A 125 9.32 4.18 -3.19
N LEU A 126 8.12 3.81 -2.76
CA LEU A 126 7.23 4.70 -1.99
C LEU A 126 7.76 4.95 -0.58
N VAL A 127 8.34 3.92 0.06
CA VAL A 127 8.99 4.05 1.36
C VAL A 127 10.16 5.01 1.29
N GLU A 128 11.07 4.82 0.32
CA GLU A 128 12.24 5.69 0.11
C GLU A 128 11.82 7.14 -0.15
N ALA A 129 10.81 7.35 -1.00
CA ALA A 129 10.27 8.68 -1.26
C ALA A 129 9.71 9.33 0.02
N GLY A 130 8.98 8.57 0.85
CA GLY A 130 8.44 9.08 2.11
C GLY A 130 9.52 9.42 3.13
N VAL A 131 10.52 8.56 3.29
CA VAL A 131 11.69 8.78 4.16
C VAL A 131 12.47 10.02 3.73
N SER A 132 12.67 10.19 2.42
CA SER A 132 13.34 11.35 1.84
C SER A 132 12.57 12.65 2.14
N MET A 133 11.24 12.65 1.96
CA MET A 133 10.39 13.80 2.29
C MET A 133 10.46 14.19 3.76
N ILE A 134 10.43 13.22 4.69
CA ILE A 134 10.54 13.48 6.12
C ILE A 134 11.92 14.05 6.46
N SER A 135 12.97 13.50 5.86
CA SER A 135 14.35 13.96 6.08
C SER A 135 14.57 15.39 5.57
N GLN A 136 13.88 15.77 4.49
CA GLN A 136 13.93 17.12 3.94
C GLN A 136 13.12 18.14 4.76
N PHE A 137 12.01 17.73 5.37
CA PHE A 137 11.09 18.62 6.10
C PHE A 137 10.71 18.09 7.49
N PRO A 138 11.69 17.86 8.39
CA PRO A 138 11.46 17.21 9.69
C PRO A 138 10.52 18.03 10.58
N GLU A 139 10.61 19.35 10.52
CA GLU A 139 9.78 20.29 11.30
C GLU A 139 8.29 20.16 11.00
N VAL A 140 7.94 19.87 9.74
CA VAL A 140 6.55 19.69 9.30
C VAL A 140 6.07 18.27 9.61
N ALA A 141 6.98 17.29 9.50
CA ALA A 141 6.70 15.87 9.74
C ALA A 141 6.45 15.57 11.22
N GLN A 142 7.13 16.26 12.13
CA GLN A 142 7.01 16.10 13.59
C GLN A 142 6.11 17.14 14.24
N PHE A 143 5.32 17.85 13.44
CA PHE A 143 4.41 18.87 13.92
C PHE A 143 3.24 18.22 14.70
N SER A 144 3.09 18.57 15.98
CA SER A 144 2.01 18.11 16.88
C SER A 144 0.77 19.01 16.88
#